data_AF-A0A2V6C5F6-F1
#
_entry.id   AF-A0A2V6C5F6-F1
#
_cell.length_a   1.000
_cell.length_b   1.000
_cell.length_c   1.000
_cell.angle_alpha   90.00
_cell.angle_beta   90.00
_cell.angle_gamma   90.00
#
_symmetry.space_group_name_H-M   'P 1'
#
loop_
_entity.id
_entity.type
_entity.pdbx_description
1 polymer ?
#
loop_
_entity_poly.entity_id
_entity_poly.type
_entity_poly.pdbx_seq_one_letter_code
_entity_poly.pdbx_strand_id
1 'polypeptide(L)'
;FVETKPIAKFATEKFLAREVDKVSVVYTHFINTINQRPTVQTLLPIDHGELPKGEEASASDPLLGYVFEPSAERVLEAMLPYYLQYQIFQMILDARAS
;
A
#
# COMPACT_ATOMS: atom_id res chain seq x y z
N PHE A 1 4.51 -12.93 7.32
CA PHE A 1 4.36 -11.75 8.19
C PHE A 1 5.68 -11.32 8.84
N VAL A 2 6.48 -12.23 9.42
CA VAL A 2 7.76 -11.85 10.04
C VAL A 2 8.73 -11.19 9.06
N GLU A 3 8.77 -11.68 7.81
CA GLU A 3 9.68 -11.20 6.76
C GLU A 3 9.21 -9.90 6.08
N THR A 4 7.94 -9.53 6.15
CA THR A 4 7.42 -8.34 5.45
C THR A 4 7.79 -7.05 6.16
N LYS A 5 7.86 -7.08 7.50
CA LYS A 5 8.24 -5.93 8.32
C LYS A 5 9.67 -5.40 8.02
N PRO A 6 10.73 -6.24 7.97
CA PRO A 6 12.06 -5.74 7.63
C PRO A 6 12.16 -5.23 6.19
N ILE A 7 11.46 -5.85 5.23
CA ILE A 7 11.43 -5.38 3.83
C ILE A 7 10.76 -4.00 3.74
N ALA A 8 9.59 -3.84 4.37
CA ALA A 8 8.86 -2.58 4.40
C ALA A 8 9.70 -1.47 5.04
N LYS A 9 10.36 -1.77 6.17
CA LYS A 9 11.22 -0.85 6.88
C LYS A 9 12.41 -0.40 6.00
N PHE A 10 13.11 -1.35 5.39
CA PHE A 10 14.25 -1.07 4.52
C PHE A 10 13.86 -0.16 3.33
N ALA A 11 12.76 -0.48 2.64
CA ALA A 11 12.26 0.32 1.52
C ALA A 11 11.90 1.74 1.96
N THR A 12 11.22 1.88 3.09
CA THR A 12 10.79 3.17 3.64
C THR A 12 11.99 4.02 4.06
N GLU A 13 12.97 3.43 4.75
CA GLU A 13 14.17 4.16 5.20
C GLU A 13 14.97 4.71 4.02
N LYS A 14 15.20 3.91 2.97
CA LYS A 14 15.92 4.38 1.77
C LYS A 14 15.18 5.49 1.03
N PHE A 15 13.85 5.38 0.94
CA PHE A 15 13.03 6.40 0.29
C PHE A 15 13.02 7.72 1.09
N LEU A 16 12.81 7.64 2.42
CA LEU A 16 12.82 8.83 3.29
C LEU A 16 14.20 9.49 3.39
N ALA A 17 15.27 8.71 3.33
CA ALA A 17 16.64 9.21 3.25
C ALA A 17 16.98 9.86 1.90
N ARG A 18 16.06 9.82 0.92
CA ARG A 18 16.27 10.27 -0.46
C ARG A 18 17.44 9.58 -1.15
N GLU A 19 17.77 8.35 -0.74
CA GLU A 19 18.72 7.51 -1.46
C GLU A 19 18.10 6.95 -2.75
N VAL A 20 16.77 6.83 -2.76
CA VAL A 20 15.97 6.39 -3.91
C VAL A 20 14.71 7.25 -4.04
N ASP A 21 14.33 7.55 -5.27
CA ASP A 21 13.12 8.34 -5.57
C ASP A 21 11.89 7.46 -5.88
N LYS A 22 12.11 6.16 -6.10
CA LYS A 22 11.05 5.19 -6.42
C LYS A 22 11.44 3.79 -5.95
N VAL A 23 10.49 3.10 -5.33
CA VAL A 23 10.60 1.69 -4.95
C VAL A 23 9.56 0.92 -5.75
N SER A 24 10.01 -0.04 -6.56
CA SER A 24 9.12 -0.94 -7.29
C SER A 24 9.44 -2.40 -6.96
N VAL A 25 8.40 -3.21 -6.90
CA VAL A 25 8.47 -4.64 -6.62
C VAL A 25 8.09 -5.38 -7.89
N VAL A 26 8.95 -6.29 -8.32
CA VAL A 26 8.68 -7.21 -9.42
C VAL A 26 8.25 -8.54 -8.81
N TYR A 27 7.07 -9.00 -9.15
CA TYR A 27 6.52 -10.26 -8.64
C TYR A 27 5.60 -10.90 -9.68
N THR A 28 5.31 -12.19 -9.52
CA THR A 28 4.32 -12.84 -10.37
C THR A 28 2.93 -12.60 -9.81
N HIS A 29 2.11 -11.86 -10.54
CA HIS A 29 0.72 -11.63 -10.18
C HIS A 29 -0.11 -12.85 -10.57
N PHE A 30 -0.71 -13.48 -9.57
CA PHE A 30 -1.54 -14.67 -9.73
C PHE A 30 -2.96 -14.24 -10.13
N ILE A 31 -3.34 -14.48 -11.39
CA ILE A 31 -4.73 -14.23 -11.85
C ILE A 31 -5.55 -15.52 -11.70
N ASN A 32 -5.00 -16.65 -12.15
CA ASN A 32 -5.56 -17.99 -11.97
C ASN A 32 -4.46 -19.05 -12.19
N THR A 33 -4.80 -20.33 -11.98
CA THR A 33 -3.87 -21.47 -12.09
C THR A 33 -3.20 -21.62 -13.47
N ILE A 34 -3.78 -21.06 -14.53
CA ILE A 34 -3.25 -21.15 -15.90
C ILE A 34 -2.51 -19.85 -16.29
N ASN A 35 -2.95 -18.70 -15.77
CA ASN A 35 -2.45 -17.38 -16.13
C ASN A 35 -1.75 -16.71 -14.95
N GLN A 36 -0.43 -16.67 -15.05
CA GLN A 36 0.47 -16.01 -14.12
C GLN A 36 1.26 -14.95 -14.90
N ARG A 37 1.26 -13.69 -14.44
CA ARG A 37 1.87 -12.58 -15.18
C ARG A 37 2.95 -11.88 -14.35
N PRO A 38 4.22 -11.85 -14.81
CA PRO A 38 5.24 -11.00 -14.23
C PRO A 38 4.77 -9.54 -14.27
N THR A 39 4.67 -8.92 -13.11
CA THR A 39 4.12 -7.57 -12.94
C THR A 39 5.11 -6.73 -12.14
N VAL A 40 5.21 -5.45 -12.50
CA VAL A 40 6.00 -4.46 -11.77
C VAL A 40 5.02 -3.49 -11.12
N GLN A 41 4.98 -3.48 -9.79
CA GLN A 41 4.14 -2.57 -9.02
C GLN A 41 5.00 -1.57 -8.26
N THR A 42 4.58 -0.31 -8.24
CA THR A 42 5.25 0.74 -7.46
C THR A 42 4.76 0.67 -6.01
N LEU A 43 5.69 0.51 -5.07
CA LEU A 43 5.40 0.50 -3.63
C LEU A 43 5.54 1.91 -3.03
N LEU A 44 6.55 2.68 -3.47
CA LEU A 44 6.78 4.07 -3.08
C LEU A 44 7.19 4.90 -4.32
N PRO A 45 6.76 6.16 -4.46
CA PRO A 45 5.79 6.87 -3.61
C PRO A 45 4.41 6.18 -3.65
N ILE A 46 3.65 6.32 -2.56
CA ILE A 46 2.27 5.83 -2.52
C ILE A 46 1.46 6.71 -3.47
N ASP A 47 0.96 6.11 -4.54
CA ASP A 47 0.10 6.81 -5.49
C ASP A 47 -1.31 6.92 -4.91
N HIS A 48 -1.95 8.08 -5.08
CA HIS A 48 -3.36 8.29 -4.74
C HIS A 48 -4.31 7.68 -5.79
N GLY A 49 -3.76 6.99 -6.80
CA GLY A 49 -4.41 6.57 -8.05
C GLY A 49 -5.69 5.72 -7.94
N GLU A 50 -6.07 5.26 -6.75
CA GLU A 50 -7.35 4.55 -6.52
C GLU A 50 -8.07 5.00 -5.25
N LEU A 51 -7.70 6.14 -4.64
CA LEU A 51 -8.67 6.80 -3.77
C LEU A 51 -9.79 7.28 -4.70
N PRO A 52 -11.05 6.87 -4.51
CA PRO A 52 -12.15 7.39 -5.32
C PRO A 52 -12.03 8.91 -5.28
N LYS A 53 -11.72 9.51 -6.44
CA LYS A 53 -11.72 10.96 -6.59
C LYS A 53 -13.08 11.40 -6.07
N GLY A 54 -13.09 12.17 -4.99
CA GLY A 54 -14.32 12.53 -4.29
C GLY A 54 -15.39 12.93 -5.29
N GLU A 55 -16.29 11.99 -5.57
CA GLU A 55 -17.56 12.31 -6.18
C GLU A 55 -18.21 13.24 -5.17
N GLU A 56 -18.64 14.38 -5.68
CA GLU A 56 -19.35 15.45 -4.99
C GLU A 56 -20.10 14.90 -3.79
N ALA A 57 -19.82 15.46 -2.61
CA ALA A 57 -20.46 15.12 -1.35
C ALA A 57 -21.99 15.09 -1.51
N SER A 58 -22.53 13.95 -1.90
CA SER A 58 -23.93 13.63 -1.80
C SER A 58 -24.25 13.54 -0.32
N ALA A 59 -25.50 13.80 0.05
CA ALA A 59 -26.00 13.93 1.42
C ALA A 59 -25.82 12.71 2.35
N SER A 60 -25.00 11.74 1.95
CA SER A 60 -24.54 10.57 2.70
C SER A 60 -23.00 10.51 2.65
N ASP A 61 -22.31 11.52 3.17
CA ASP A 61 -20.86 11.40 3.39
C ASP A 61 -20.62 10.26 4.39
N PRO A 62 -19.94 9.16 4.05
CA PRO A 62 -19.67 8.08 4.99
C PRO A 62 -18.84 8.54 6.20
N LEU A 63 -18.19 9.70 6.12
CA LEU A 63 -17.41 10.31 7.19
C LEU A 63 -18.27 11.15 8.17
N LEU A 64 -19.53 11.46 7.83
CA LEU A 64 -20.46 12.22 8.68
C LEU A 64 -20.84 11.37 9.90
N GLY A 65 -20.02 11.45 10.96
CA GLY A 65 -20.21 10.73 12.22
C GLY A 65 -18.94 10.10 12.79
N TYR A 66 -17.84 10.05 12.03
CA TYR A 66 -16.56 9.57 12.55
C TYR A 66 -15.83 10.67 13.31
N VAL A 67 -15.53 10.41 14.58
CA VAL A 67 -14.63 11.23 15.38
C VAL A 67 -13.25 10.58 15.35
N PHE A 68 -12.27 11.29 14.78
CA PHE A 68 -10.89 10.84 14.76
C PHE A 68 -10.14 11.41 15.96
N GLU A 69 -9.65 10.54 16.83
CA GLU A 69 -8.76 10.91 17.92
C GLU A 69 -7.35 10.39 17.64
N PRO A 70 -6.29 11.22 17.67
CA PRO A 70 -6.27 12.66 17.95
C PRO A 70 -6.56 13.58 16.74
N SER A 71 -6.39 13.08 15.51
CA SER A 71 -6.82 13.71 14.26
C SER A 71 -6.72 12.70 13.10
N ALA A 72 -7.46 12.92 12.00
CA ALA A 72 -7.45 12.03 10.84
C ALA A 72 -6.04 11.87 10.23
N GLU A 73 -5.26 12.95 10.18
CA GLU A 73 -3.87 12.93 9.69
C GLU A 73 -2.98 12.01 10.55
N ARG A 74 -3.07 12.12 11.88
CA ARG A 74 -2.29 11.26 12.77
C ARG A 74 -2.69 9.79 12.71
N VAL A 75 -3.99 9.54 12.51
CA VAL A 75 -4.49 8.17 12.29
C VAL A 75 -3.91 7.62 10.98
N LEU A 76 -3.96 8.41 9.89
CA LEU A 76 -3.40 8.02 8.60
C LEU A 76 -1.90 7.75 8.70
N GLU A 77 -1.11 8.66 9.30
CA GLU A 77 0.32 8.49 9.53
C GLU A 77 0.63 7.18 10.28
N ALA A 78 -0.14 6.87 11.31
CA ALA A 78 0.02 5.62 12.07
C ALA A 78 -0.33 4.38 11.25
N MET A 79 -1.23 4.49 10.26
CA MET A 79 -1.65 3.39 9.39
C MET A 79 -0.70 3.13 8.23
N LEU A 80 0.03 4.13 7.72
CA LEU A 80 0.92 4.00 6.57
C LEU A 80 1.94 2.85 6.67
N PRO A 81 2.63 2.62 7.81
CA PRO A 81 3.55 1.49 7.94
C PRO A 81 2.85 0.13 7.81
N TYR A 82 1.60 0.01 8.28
CA TYR A 82 0.83 -1.22 8.17
C TYR A 82 0.35 -1.45 6.74
N TYR A 83 -0.04 -0.38 6.04
CA TYR A 83 -0.39 -0.44 4.62
C TYR A 83 0.75 -0.99 3.76
N LEU A 84 1.98 -0.47 3.93
CA LEU A 84 3.14 -0.97 3.19
C LEU A 84 3.46 -2.43 3.50
N GLN A 85 3.36 -2.82 4.78
CA GLN A 85 3.54 -4.22 5.18
C GLN A 85 2.49 -5.14 4.55
N TYR A 86 1.24 -4.70 4.50
CA TYR A 86 0.13 -5.43 3.89
C TYR A 86 0.33 -5.59 2.37
N GLN A 87 0.73 -4.53 1.67
CA GLN A 87 1.02 -4.58 0.22
C GLN A 87 2.13 -5.60 -0.10
N ILE A 88 3.26 -5.53 0.61
CA ILE A 88 4.35 -6.50 0.42
C ILE A 88 3.87 -7.91 0.74
N PHE A 89 3.05 -8.08 1.77
CA PHE A 89 2.50 -9.38 2.12
C PHE A 89 1.61 -9.95 1.01
N GLN A 90 0.72 -9.14 0.44
CA GLN A 90 -0.09 -9.52 -0.72
C GLN A 90 0.78 -9.94 -1.91
N MET A 91 1.79 -9.15 -2.27
CA MET A 91 2.70 -9.49 -3.37
C MET A 91 3.44 -10.82 -3.15
N ILE A 92 3.84 -11.12 -1.91
CA ILE A 92 4.45 -12.41 -1.57
C ILE A 92 3.45 -13.56 -1.69
N LEU A 93 2.20 -13.36 -1.26
CA LEU A 93 1.16 -14.38 -1.40
C LEU A 93 0.88 -14.67 -2.87
N ASP A 94 0.77 -13.64 -3.71
CA ASP A 94 0.57 -13.79 -5.16
C ASP A 94 1.74 -14.53 -5.79
N ALA A 95 2.97 -14.14 -5.45
CA ALA A 95 4.16 -14.80 -5.97
C ALA A 95 4.30 -16.27 -5.54
N ARG A 96 3.72 -16.66 -4.38
CA ARG A 96 3.71 -18.04 -3.89
C ARG A 96 2.54 -18.87 -4.40
N ALA A 97 1.44 -18.22 -4.79
CA ALA A 97 0.29 -18.86 -5.43
C ALA A 97 0.53 -19.10 -6.92
N SER A 98 1.45 -18.33 -7.51
CA SER A 98 2.08 -18.58 -8.80
C SER A 98 2.88 -19.90 -8.81
#